data_AF-A0A8T1ZNI8-F1
#
_entry.id   AF-A0A8T1ZNI8-F1
#
_cell.length_a   1.000
_cell.length_b   1.000
_cell.length_c   1.000
_cell.angle_alpha   90.00
_cell.angle_beta   90.00
_cell.angle_gamma   90.00
#
_symmetry.space_group_name_H-M   'P 1'
#
loop_
_entity.id
_entity.type
_entity.pdbx_description
1 polymer ?
#
loop_
_entity_poly.entity_id
_entity_poly.type
_entity_poly.pdbx_seq_one_letter_code
_entity_poly.pdbx_strand_id
1 'polypeptide(L)'
;MVYLPHGILVDVVRRIGSSGFRELGPFIASGPEGRDAAFDAEVLAEADLDEFVFVSSLANEGSTYRPFFMRCFEAGNITAKYVEGLRRAVKDGPSTESLELIRSAERHIVYAAFANAIFEVAGGNYEQGMQCMASLAVKVSWLEEMVEIGDAVMAQVADLGPPMCGNYNETFRYPAGDVPNCIHFACSMYDVCFECIAYWYARRVALVC
;
A
#
# COMPACT_ATOMS: atom_id res chain seq x y z
N MET A 1 -32.28 -31.02 -1.01
CA MET A 1 -31.58 -29.74 -0.77
C MET A 1 -30.52 -30.01 0.28
N VAL A 2 -29.25 -29.89 -0.06
CA VAL A 2 -28.16 -30.09 0.91
C VAL A 2 -27.93 -28.75 1.59
N TYR A 3 -28.23 -28.66 2.88
CA TYR A 3 -27.98 -27.47 3.68
C TYR A 3 -26.57 -27.58 4.25
N LEU A 4 -25.66 -26.71 3.81
CA LEU A 4 -24.34 -26.59 4.41
C LEU A 4 -24.46 -25.79 5.72
N PRO A 5 -23.94 -26.28 6.85
CA PRO A 5 -23.85 -25.47 8.06
C PRO A 5 -23.10 -24.17 7.77
N HIS A 6 -23.60 -23.05 8.29
CA HIS A 6 -23.08 -21.72 7.97
C HIS A 6 -21.55 -21.61 8.15
N GLY A 7 -21.00 -22.13 9.26
CA GLY A 7 -19.55 -22.11 9.48
C GLY A 7 -18.74 -22.89 8.44
N ILE A 8 -19.29 -23.98 7.87
CA ILE A 8 -18.62 -24.72 6.79
C ILE A 8 -18.69 -23.92 5.49
N LEU A 9 -19.82 -23.27 5.23
CA LEU A 9 -19.95 -22.39 4.06
C LEU A 9 -18.96 -21.21 4.15
N VAL A 10 -18.87 -20.55 5.31
CA VAL A 10 -17.89 -19.48 5.56
C VAL A 10 -16.46 -19.97 5.33
N ASP A 11 -16.07 -21.13 5.86
CA ASP A 11 -14.70 -21.66 5.64
C ASP A 11 -14.41 -21.96 4.16
N VAL A 12 -15.39 -22.50 3.42
CA VAL A 12 -15.26 -22.71 1.97
C VAL A 12 -15.09 -21.38 1.24
N VAL A 13 -15.96 -20.40 1.53
CA VAL A 13 -15.94 -19.09 0.89
C VAL A 13 -14.66 -18.33 1.23
N ARG A 14 -14.16 -18.44 2.46
CA ARG A 14 -12.89 -17.84 2.91
C ARG A 14 -11.71 -18.33 2.06
N ARG A 15 -11.59 -19.64 1.87
CA ARG A 15 -10.51 -20.25 1.05
C ARG A 15 -10.60 -19.86 -0.43
N ILE A 16 -11.82 -19.66 -0.93
CA ILE A 16 -12.03 -19.18 -2.30
C ILE A 16 -11.64 -17.71 -2.39
N GLY A 17 -12.09 -16.88 -1.43
CA GLY A 17 -11.74 -15.47 -1.34
C GLY A 17 -10.24 -15.20 -1.19
N SER A 18 -9.51 -16.09 -0.49
CA SER A 18 -8.05 -16.00 -0.37
C SER A 18 -7.30 -16.33 -1.67
N SER A 19 -7.99 -16.76 -2.72
CA SER A 19 -7.42 -16.96 -4.06
C SER A 19 -7.69 -15.77 -5.00
N GLY A 20 -8.51 -14.81 -4.57
CA GLY A 20 -8.83 -13.59 -5.28
C GLY A 20 -10.24 -13.10 -4.95
N PHE A 21 -10.39 -11.82 -4.62
CA PHE A 21 -11.69 -11.27 -4.22
C PHE A 21 -12.80 -11.41 -5.27
N ARG A 22 -12.45 -11.49 -6.57
CA ARG A 22 -13.41 -11.66 -7.66
C ARG A 22 -14.15 -12.99 -7.58
N GLU A 23 -13.53 -14.01 -7.00
CA GLU A 23 -14.12 -15.34 -6.80
C GLU A 23 -15.27 -15.34 -5.78
N LEU A 24 -15.42 -14.25 -5.01
CA LEU A 24 -16.56 -14.06 -4.12
C LEU A 24 -17.83 -13.61 -4.87
N GLY A 25 -17.70 -13.11 -6.10
CA GLY A 25 -18.81 -12.60 -6.91
C GLY A 25 -19.98 -13.60 -7.05
N PRO A 26 -19.73 -14.87 -7.43
CA PRO A 26 -20.77 -15.89 -7.49
C PRO A 26 -21.51 -16.13 -6.15
N PHE A 27 -20.80 -16.09 -5.02
CA PHE A 27 -21.41 -16.25 -3.69
C PHE A 27 -22.27 -15.05 -3.31
N ILE A 28 -21.83 -13.85 -3.64
CA ILE A 28 -22.61 -12.62 -3.44
C ILE A 28 -23.93 -12.67 -4.24
N ALA A 29 -23.91 -13.29 -5.43
CA ALA A 29 -25.06 -13.40 -6.32
C ALA A 29 -25.97 -14.63 -6.06
N SER A 30 -25.53 -15.61 -5.27
CA SER A 30 -26.21 -16.91 -5.14
C SER A 30 -27.45 -16.90 -4.23
N GLY A 31 -27.61 -15.87 -3.40
CA GLY A 31 -28.74 -15.72 -2.47
C GLY A 31 -28.30 -15.16 -1.11
N PRO A 32 -29.22 -14.98 -0.15
CA PRO A 32 -28.91 -14.41 1.17
C PRO A 32 -27.81 -15.18 1.91
N GLU A 33 -27.89 -16.52 1.94
CA GLU A 33 -26.92 -17.37 2.67
C GLU A 33 -25.50 -17.25 2.10
N GLY A 34 -25.37 -17.28 0.77
CA GLY A 34 -24.07 -17.12 0.10
C GLY A 34 -23.52 -15.70 0.24
N ARG A 35 -24.40 -14.70 0.16
CA ARG A 35 -24.04 -13.30 0.37
C ARG A 35 -23.56 -13.05 1.80
N ASP A 36 -24.26 -13.58 2.79
CA ASP A 36 -23.89 -13.45 4.20
C ASP A 36 -22.55 -14.11 4.47
N ALA A 37 -22.31 -15.30 3.90
CA ALA A 37 -21.00 -15.96 4.00
C ALA A 37 -19.88 -15.15 3.31
N ALA A 38 -20.12 -14.58 2.13
CA ALA A 38 -19.12 -13.79 1.40
C ALA A 38 -18.78 -12.45 2.08
N PHE A 39 -19.70 -11.92 2.88
CA PHE A 39 -19.49 -10.71 3.68
C PHE A 39 -19.19 -10.99 5.15
N ASP A 40 -18.90 -12.25 5.50
CA ASP A 40 -18.44 -12.59 6.84
C ASP A 40 -17.08 -11.91 7.12
N ALA A 41 -16.88 -11.49 8.37
CA ALA A 41 -15.68 -10.77 8.77
C ALA A 41 -14.41 -11.59 8.55
N GLU A 42 -14.45 -12.91 8.76
CA GLU A 42 -13.30 -13.80 8.54
C GLU A 42 -12.94 -13.92 7.06
N VAL A 43 -13.95 -13.96 6.19
CA VAL A 43 -13.75 -13.96 4.72
C VAL A 43 -13.15 -12.65 4.27
N LEU A 44 -13.71 -11.51 4.72
CA LEU A 44 -13.27 -10.19 4.30
C LEU A 44 -11.85 -9.85 4.81
N ALA A 45 -11.51 -10.29 6.02
CA ALA A 45 -10.19 -10.10 6.62
C ALA A 45 -9.09 -10.85 5.86
N GLU A 46 -9.40 -11.99 5.24
CA GLU A 46 -8.44 -12.84 4.51
C GLU A 46 -8.59 -12.79 2.98
N ALA A 47 -9.59 -12.06 2.46
CA ALA A 47 -9.78 -11.91 1.03
C ALA A 47 -8.49 -11.40 0.36
N ASP A 48 -8.10 -12.05 -0.74
CA ASP A 48 -6.95 -11.63 -1.53
C ASP A 48 -7.33 -10.38 -2.34
N LEU A 49 -6.63 -9.28 -2.03
CA LEU A 49 -6.81 -7.96 -2.63
C LEU A 49 -5.60 -7.53 -3.47
N ASP A 50 -4.77 -8.46 -3.95
CA ASP A 50 -3.59 -8.14 -4.75
C ASP A 50 -3.91 -7.25 -5.96
N GLU A 51 -5.08 -7.42 -6.57
CA GLU A 51 -5.52 -6.54 -7.66
C GLU A 51 -5.66 -5.07 -7.22
N PHE A 52 -6.02 -4.78 -5.97
CA PHE A 52 -6.02 -3.41 -5.45
C PHE A 52 -4.60 -2.87 -5.22
N VAL A 53 -3.59 -3.74 -5.11
CA VAL A 53 -2.19 -3.32 -5.07
C VAL A 53 -1.70 -2.97 -6.48
N PHE A 54 -2.08 -3.72 -7.52
CA PHE A 54 -1.59 -3.47 -8.89
C PHE A 54 -2.49 -2.55 -9.73
N VAL A 55 -3.75 -2.39 -9.32
CA VAL A 55 -4.76 -1.49 -9.91
C VAL A 55 -5.35 -0.65 -8.77
N SER A 56 -4.50 0.17 -8.15
CA SER A 56 -4.84 0.95 -6.95
C SER A 56 -6.00 1.93 -7.14
N SER A 57 -6.30 2.33 -8.37
CA SER A 57 -7.48 3.11 -8.74
C SER A 57 -8.80 2.42 -8.34
N LEU A 58 -8.82 1.10 -8.18
CA LEU A 58 -9.98 0.35 -7.67
C LEU A 58 -10.36 0.76 -6.24
N ALA A 59 -9.42 1.30 -5.46
CA ALA A 59 -9.66 1.79 -4.10
C ALA A 59 -10.17 3.24 -4.06
N ASN A 60 -10.18 3.97 -5.19
CA ASN A 60 -10.65 5.37 -5.18
C ASN A 60 -12.15 5.47 -4.86
N GLU A 61 -12.56 6.62 -4.31
CA GLU A 61 -13.95 6.85 -3.87
C GLU A 61 -15.00 6.68 -4.98
N GLY A 62 -14.62 6.96 -6.25
CA GLY A 62 -15.49 6.78 -7.41
C GLY A 62 -15.55 5.35 -7.97
N SER A 63 -14.77 4.42 -7.44
CA SER A 63 -14.73 3.04 -7.92
C SER A 63 -15.99 2.26 -7.52
N THR A 64 -16.51 1.44 -8.43
CA THR A 64 -17.61 0.50 -8.13
C THR A 64 -17.22 -0.54 -7.09
N TYR A 65 -15.92 -0.81 -6.91
CA TYR A 65 -15.38 -1.76 -5.94
C TYR A 65 -15.14 -1.15 -4.56
N ARG A 66 -15.22 0.19 -4.42
CA ARG A 66 -15.02 0.89 -3.14
C ARG A 66 -15.86 0.33 -1.99
N PRO A 67 -17.16 0.02 -2.15
CA PRO A 67 -17.96 -0.50 -1.04
C PRO A 67 -17.49 -1.87 -0.54
N PHE A 68 -17.03 -2.74 -1.44
CA PHE A 68 -16.46 -4.04 -1.06
C PHE A 68 -15.11 -3.83 -0.35
N PHE A 69 -14.24 -3.02 -0.94
CA PHE A 69 -12.93 -2.69 -0.38
C PHE A 69 -13.02 -2.12 1.06
N MET A 70 -13.97 -1.22 1.31
CA MET A 70 -14.17 -0.64 2.64
C MET A 70 -14.65 -1.67 3.67
N ARG A 71 -15.42 -2.69 3.26
CA ARG A 71 -15.78 -3.80 4.16
C ARG A 71 -14.56 -4.64 4.53
N CYS A 72 -13.66 -4.90 3.58
CA CYS A 72 -12.37 -5.56 3.88
C CYS A 72 -11.51 -4.71 4.83
N PHE A 73 -11.46 -3.40 4.62
CA PHE A 73 -10.77 -2.47 5.51
C PHE A 73 -11.33 -2.52 6.95
N GLU A 74 -12.66 -2.45 7.10
CA GLU A 74 -13.37 -2.55 8.38
C GLU A 74 -13.17 -3.90 9.07
N ALA A 75 -13.10 -5.00 8.29
CA ALA A 75 -12.77 -6.34 8.77
C ALA A 75 -11.29 -6.50 9.18
N GLY A 76 -10.45 -5.50 8.91
CA GLY A 76 -9.05 -5.48 9.33
C GLY A 76 -8.07 -6.10 8.34
N ASN A 77 -8.47 -6.31 7.08
CA ASN A 77 -7.62 -6.85 6.03
C ASN A 77 -6.34 -6.00 5.84
N ILE A 78 -5.17 -6.65 5.89
CA ILE A 78 -3.87 -5.98 5.89
C ILE A 78 -3.61 -5.26 4.57
N THR A 79 -3.97 -5.88 3.43
CA THR A 79 -3.85 -5.27 2.11
C THR A 79 -4.78 -4.08 1.96
N ALA A 80 -6.01 -4.16 2.48
CA ALA A 80 -6.93 -3.01 2.47
C ALA A 80 -6.39 -1.83 3.29
N LYS A 81 -5.81 -2.09 4.48
CA LYS A 81 -5.17 -1.03 5.28
C LYS A 81 -4.02 -0.37 4.55
N TYR A 82 -3.16 -1.16 3.91
CA TYR A 82 -2.06 -0.64 3.10
C TYR A 82 -2.58 0.27 1.98
N VAL A 83 -3.48 -0.24 1.14
CA VAL A 83 -3.97 0.49 -0.04
C VAL A 83 -4.74 1.75 0.36
N GLU A 84 -5.56 1.69 1.41
CA GLU A 84 -6.28 2.89 1.89
C GLU A 84 -5.33 3.92 2.53
N GLY A 85 -4.35 3.46 3.30
CA GLY A 85 -3.31 4.33 3.85
C GLY A 85 -2.54 5.04 2.74
N LEU A 86 -2.13 4.29 1.70
CA LEU A 86 -1.47 4.85 0.53
C LEU A 86 -2.35 5.84 -0.21
N ARG A 87 -3.63 5.51 -0.46
CA ARG A 87 -4.59 6.43 -1.10
C ARG A 87 -4.67 7.77 -0.36
N ARG A 88 -4.83 7.74 0.97
CA ARG A 88 -4.93 8.95 1.79
C ARG A 88 -3.63 9.76 1.76
N ALA A 89 -2.48 9.10 1.90
CA ALA A 89 -1.18 9.78 1.78
C ALA A 89 -1.02 10.45 0.41
N VAL A 90 -1.44 9.80 -0.67
CA VAL A 90 -1.36 10.32 -2.04
C VAL A 90 -2.35 11.46 -2.31
N LYS A 91 -3.58 11.37 -1.80
CA LYS A 91 -4.67 12.29 -2.14
C LYS A 91 -4.77 13.48 -1.20
N ASP A 92 -4.58 13.22 0.08
CA ASP A 92 -4.86 14.17 1.16
C ASP A 92 -3.57 14.76 1.75
N GLY A 93 -2.42 14.16 1.46
CA GLY A 93 -1.11 14.61 1.91
C GLY A 93 -0.66 13.99 3.24
N PRO A 94 0.31 14.61 3.93
CA PRO A 94 0.91 14.05 5.14
C PRO A 94 -0.10 13.92 6.29
N SER A 95 -0.37 12.68 6.72
CA SER A 95 -1.23 12.36 7.86
C SER A 95 -0.64 11.24 8.70
N THR A 96 -0.68 11.39 10.03
CA THR A 96 -0.27 10.34 10.96
C THR A 96 -1.13 9.09 10.78
N GLU A 97 -2.44 9.26 10.55
CA GLU A 97 -3.37 8.13 10.36
C GLU A 97 -3.03 7.34 9.10
N SER A 98 -2.73 8.02 7.98
CA SER A 98 -2.36 7.32 6.74
C SER A 98 -1.05 6.56 6.90
N LEU A 99 -0.07 7.15 7.59
CA LEU A 99 1.22 6.49 7.85
C LEU A 99 1.07 5.29 8.79
N GLU A 100 0.25 5.39 9.82
CA GLU A 100 -0.05 4.25 10.72
C GLU A 100 -0.70 3.09 9.97
N LEU A 101 -1.62 3.38 9.04
CA LEU A 101 -2.24 2.37 8.19
C LEU A 101 -1.20 1.65 7.31
N ILE A 102 -0.34 2.40 6.62
CA ILE A 102 0.74 1.82 5.79
C ILE A 102 1.70 1.01 6.67
N ARG A 103 2.14 1.57 7.79
CA ARG A 103 3.07 0.94 8.74
C ARG A 103 2.52 -0.37 9.29
N SER A 104 1.20 -0.46 9.55
CA SER A 104 0.58 -1.69 10.04
C SER A 104 0.76 -2.90 9.10
N ALA A 105 1.02 -2.65 7.81
CA ALA A 105 1.23 -3.67 6.79
C ALA A 105 2.70 -3.94 6.45
N GLU A 106 3.67 -3.17 6.99
CA GLU A 106 5.09 -3.21 6.60
C GLU A 106 5.75 -4.59 6.78
N ARG A 107 5.25 -5.38 7.73
CA ARG A 107 5.80 -6.72 8.03
C ARG A 107 5.36 -7.76 7.02
N HIS A 108 4.26 -7.53 6.32
CA HIS A 108 3.59 -8.49 5.47
C HIS A 108 3.69 -8.11 3.98
N ILE A 109 3.74 -6.81 3.68
CA ILE A 109 3.73 -6.29 2.31
C ILE A 109 5.00 -5.46 2.10
N VAL A 110 5.85 -5.89 1.17
CA VAL A 110 7.13 -5.22 0.87
C VAL A 110 6.93 -3.79 0.36
N TYR A 111 5.89 -3.58 -0.46
CA TYR A 111 5.50 -2.25 -0.95
C TYR A 111 5.09 -1.33 0.19
N ALA A 112 4.44 -1.86 1.25
CA ALA A 112 4.07 -1.08 2.42
C ALA A 112 5.29 -0.62 3.22
N ALA A 113 6.30 -1.49 3.38
CA ALA A 113 7.55 -1.11 4.04
C ALA A 113 8.26 0.02 3.27
N PHE A 114 8.34 -0.09 1.94
CA PHE A 114 8.96 0.93 1.10
C PHE A 114 8.17 2.23 1.11
N ALA A 115 6.85 2.16 0.92
CA ALA A 115 5.95 3.30 0.96
C ALA A 115 6.04 4.03 2.30
N ASN A 116 6.01 3.31 3.42
CA ASN A 116 6.16 3.91 4.75
C ASN A 116 7.46 4.71 4.84
N ALA A 117 8.60 4.13 4.43
CA ALA A 117 9.88 4.82 4.47
C ALA A 117 9.88 6.14 3.67
N ILE A 118 9.41 6.12 2.42
CA ILE A 118 9.45 7.31 1.55
C ILE A 118 8.45 8.38 1.97
N PHE A 119 7.26 7.99 2.46
CA PHE A 119 6.24 8.93 2.93
C PHE A 119 6.58 9.54 4.30
N GLU A 120 7.31 8.82 5.16
CA GLU A 120 7.88 9.38 6.39
C GLU A 120 8.93 10.46 6.07
N VAL A 121 9.86 10.17 5.15
CA VAL A 121 10.84 11.18 4.69
C VAL A 121 10.12 12.37 4.05
N ALA A 122 9.13 12.11 3.19
CA ALA A 122 8.35 13.18 2.55
C ALA A 122 7.56 14.01 3.56
N GLY A 123 7.03 13.39 4.62
CA GLY A 123 6.35 14.06 5.72
C GLY A 123 7.26 14.81 6.69
N GLY A 124 8.59 14.78 6.48
CA GLY A 124 9.58 15.47 7.31
C GLY A 124 10.13 14.64 8.48
N ASN A 125 9.72 13.38 8.60
CA ASN A 125 10.18 12.44 9.62
C ASN A 125 11.40 11.64 9.13
N TYR A 126 12.46 12.36 8.76
CA TYR A 126 13.65 11.79 8.12
C TYR A 126 14.23 10.58 8.85
N GLU A 127 14.49 10.70 10.15
CA GLU A 127 15.12 9.62 10.94
C GLU A 127 14.27 8.34 10.93
N GLN A 128 12.95 8.48 11.09
CA GLN A 128 12.01 7.36 11.07
C GLN A 128 11.99 6.70 9.69
N GLY A 129 11.89 7.49 8.61
CA GLY A 129 11.88 6.98 7.25
C GLY A 129 13.17 6.25 6.88
N MET A 130 14.33 6.77 7.29
CA MET A 130 15.62 6.13 7.07
C MET A 130 15.81 4.84 7.88
N GLN A 131 15.29 4.77 9.10
CA GLN A 131 15.27 3.52 9.88
C GLN A 131 14.41 2.44 9.22
N CYS A 132 13.24 2.81 8.69
CA CYS A 132 12.39 1.91 7.92
C CYS A 132 13.10 1.43 6.64
N MET A 133 13.76 2.34 5.92
CA MET A 133 14.53 2.00 4.72
C MET A 133 15.68 1.04 5.01
N ALA A 134 16.45 1.28 6.09
CA ALA A 134 17.53 0.39 6.51
C ALA A 134 17.01 -1.00 6.90
N SER A 135 15.86 -1.06 7.58
CA SER A 135 15.21 -2.32 7.96
C SER A 135 14.75 -3.12 6.73
N LEU A 136 14.28 -2.43 5.69
CA LEU A 136 13.92 -3.05 4.42
C LEU A 136 15.15 -3.52 3.64
N ALA A 137 16.22 -2.73 3.60
CA ALA A 137 17.48 -3.07 2.95
C ALA A 137 18.16 -4.33 3.54
N VAL A 138 17.92 -4.64 4.81
CA VAL A 138 18.39 -5.92 5.40
C VAL A 138 17.63 -7.12 4.82
N LYS A 139 16.37 -6.95 4.43
CA LYS A 139 15.54 -8.01 3.83
C LYS A 139 15.78 -8.13 2.32
N VAL A 140 15.85 -6.99 1.64
CA VAL A 140 16.05 -6.86 0.20
C VAL A 140 17.55 -6.80 -0.07
N SER A 141 18.14 -7.94 -0.44
CA SER A 141 19.60 -8.09 -0.54
C SER A 141 20.20 -7.41 -1.77
N TRP A 142 19.37 -6.94 -2.70
CA TRP A 142 19.78 -6.42 -4.00
C TRP A 142 19.18 -5.03 -4.27
N LEU A 143 20.02 -4.11 -4.73
CA LEU A 143 19.60 -2.74 -5.05
C LEU A 143 18.58 -2.70 -6.20
N GLU A 144 18.71 -3.58 -7.18
CA GLU A 144 17.76 -3.70 -8.30
C GLU A 144 16.35 -4.05 -7.83
N GLU A 145 16.23 -5.02 -6.93
CA GLU A 145 14.94 -5.40 -6.32
C GLU A 145 14.32 -4.23 -5.55
N MET A 146 15.14 -3.43 -4.84
CA MET A 146 14.66 -2.22 -4.16
C MET A 146 14.14 -1.16 -5.15
N VAL A 147 14.78 -1.02 -6.31
CA VAL A 147 14.31 -0.12 -7.38
C VAL A 147 13.00 -0.63 -7.98
N GLU A 148 12.86 -1.94 -8.23
CA GLU A 148 11.61 -2.55 -8.72
C GLU A 148 10.46 -2.33 -7.74
N ILE A 149 10.69 -2.51 -6.44
CA ILE A 149 9.71 -2.22 -5.38
C ILE A 149 9.33 -0.73 -5.42
N GLY A 150 10.31 0.16 -5.53
CA GLY A 150 10.07 1.60 -5.59
C GLY A 150 9.26 2.00 -6.83
N ASP A 151 9.59 1.46 -8.00
CA ASP A 151 8.86 1.72 -9.24
C ASP A 151 7.42 1.20 -9.17
N ALA A 152 7.21 0.02 -8.56
CA ALA A 152 5.88 -0.50 -8.30
C ALA A 152 5.07 0.44 -7.37
N VAL A 153 5.67 0.94 -6.29
CA VAL A 153 5.01 1.94 -5.41
C VAL A 153 4.70 3.23 -6.17
N MET A 154 5.60 3.70 -7.04
CA MET A 154 5.32 4.90 -7.84
C MET A 154 4.23 4.67 -8.89
N ALA A 155 4.11 3.47 -9.45
CA ALA A 155 2.98 3.10 -10.32
C ALA A 155 1.66 3.11 -9.53
N GLN A 156 1.65 2.61 -8.30
CA GLN A 156 0.49 2.69 -7.40
C GLN A 156 0.10 4.13 -7.11
N VAL A 157 1.07 4.98 -6.75
CA VAL A 157 0.86 6.42 -6.54
C VAL A 157 0.23 7.05 -7.80
N ALA A 158 0.78 6.77 -8.98
CA ALA A 158 0.26 7.31 -10.23
C ALA A 158 -1.17 6.83 -10.54
N ASP A 159 -1.47 5.55 -10.33
CA ASP A 159 -2.79 4.97 -10.59
C ASP A 159 -3.86 5.48 -9.62
N LEU A 160 -3.48 5.75 -8.37
CA LEU A 160 -4.36 6.44 -7.41
C LEU A 160 -4.75 7.84 -7.91
N GLY A 161 -3.87 8.51 -8.66
CA GLY A 161 -4.12 9.80 -9.29
C GLY A 161 -3.91 10.97 -8.33
N PRO A 162 -2.66 11.34 -8.01
CA PRO A 162 -2.39 12.41 -7.06
C PRO A 162 -2.95 13.76 -7.55
N PRO A 163 -3.24 14.69 -6.65
CA PRO A 163 -3.81 15.99 -7.01
C PRO A 163 -2.82 16.93 -7.74
N MET A 164 -1.53 16.59 -7.80
CA MET A 164 -0.48 17.40 -8.43
C MET A 164 -0.33 18.80 -7.82
N CYS A 165 -0.58 18.93 -6.51
CA CYS A 165 -0.51 20.20 -5.79
C CYS A 165 0.68 20.31 -4.82
N GLY A 166 1.49 19.26 -4.68
CA GLY A 166 2.71 19.31 -3.86
C GLY A 166 2.40 19.44 -2.38
N ASN A 167 1.46 18.64 -1.86
CA ASN A 167 1.03 18.62 -0.46
C ASN A 167 2.18 18.35 0.53
N TYR A 168 3.29 17.82 0.03
CA TYR A 168 4.49 17.52 0.82
C TYR A 168 5.62 18.53 0.61
N ASN A 169 5.47 19.57 -0.23
CA ASN A 169 6.56 20.52 -0.52
C ASN A 169 7.04 21.27 0.73
N GLU A 170 6.15 21.58 1.67
CA GLU A 170 6.49 22.30 2.90
C GLU A 170 7.02 21.38 4.01
N THR A 171 6.68 20.10 3.94
CA THR A 171 7.06 19.08 4.94
C THR A 171 8.30 18.31 4.54
N PHE A 172 8.59 18.18 3.25
CA PHE A 172 9.77 17.48 2.75
C PHE A 172 11.05 18.12 3.32
N ARG A 173 11.68 17.39 4.24
CA ARG A 173 12.92 17.79 4.87
C ARG A 173 13.89 16.63 4.80
N TYR A 174 14.83 16.75 3.88
CA TYR A 174 16.09 16.06 3.99
C TYR A 174 17.03 16.94 4.85
N PRO A 175 17.92 16.39 5.70
CA PRO A 175 18.83 17.18 6.54
C PRO A 175 19.41 18.40 5.81
N ALA A 176 19.34 19.56 6.48
CA ALA A 176 19.60 20.85 5.84
C ALA A 176 21.05 20.93 5.33
N GLY A 177 21.20 21.00 4.00
CA GLY A 177 22.50 21.03 3.32
C GLY A 177 22.95 19.70 2.69
N ASP A 178 22.25 18.59 2.98
CA ASP A 178 22.75 17.25 2.69
C ASP A 178 21.84 16.51 1.71
N VAL A 179 21.83 16.92 0.44
CA VAL A 179 21.50 15.94 -0.61
C VAL A 179 22.48 14.76 -0.41
N PRO A 180 22.05 13.48 -0.45
CA PRO A 180 22.94 12.35 -0.22
C PRO A 180 24.28 12.56 -0.94
N ASN A 181 25.40 12.45 -0.23
CA ASN A 181 26.72 12.77 -0.77
C ASN A 181 27.00 12.03 -2.10
N CYS A 182 26.45 10.82 -2.26
CA CYS A 182 26.46 10.05 -3.50
C CYS A 182 25.99 10.84 -4.74
N ILE A 183 25.01 11.74 -4.59
CA ILE A 183 24.47 12.56 -5.69
C ILE A 183 25.49 13.56 -6.22
N HIS A 184 26.38 14.07 -5.36
CA HIS A 184 27.44 14.99 -5.78
C HIS A 184 28.56 14.29 -6.58
N PHE A 185 28.70 12.96 -6.45
CA PHE A 185 29.77 12.17 -7.07
C PHE A 185 29.30 11.22 -8.18
N ALA A 186 28.20 11.55 -8.86
CA ALA A 186 27.67 10.82 -10.02
C ALA A 186 27.00 9.47 -9.72
N CYS A 187 26.25 9.39 -8.63
CA CYS A 187 25.23 8.35 -8.45
C CYS A 187 24.20 8.45 -9.59
N SER A 188 24.37 7.61 -10.62
CA SER A 188 23.39 7.44 -11.70
C SER A 188 22.29 6.48 -11.24
N MET A 189 21.21 6.32 -12.02
CA MET A 189 20.15 5.33 -11.74
C MET A 189 20.70 3.89 -11.60
N TYR A 190 21.94 3.62 -12.01
CA TYR A 190 22.60 2.32 -11.99
C TYR A 190 23.64 2.16 -10.87
N ASP A 191 24.01 3.23 -10.16
CA ASP A 191 25.00 3.23 -9.07
C ASP A 191 24.40 3.77 -7.75
N VAL A 192 23.17 3.36 -7.44
CA VAL A 192 22.34 3.92 -6.35
C VAL A 192 22.62 3.24 -5.01
N CYS A 193 22.80 4.01 -3.93
CA CYS A 193 22.73 3.48 -2.58
C CYS A 193 21.31 3.62 -2.00
N PHE A 194 21.01 2.92 -0.91
CA PHE A 194 19.69 2.98 -0.26
C PHE A 194 19.28 4.38 0.20
N GLU A 195 20.23 5.24 0.60
CA GLU A 195 19.94 6.64 0.93
C GLU A 195 19.57 7.46 -0.30
N CYS A 196 20.32 7.28 -1.40
CA CYS A 196 20.02 7.90 -2.68
C CYS A 196 18.63 7.43 -3.21
N ILE A 197 18.28 6.16 -3.04
CA ILE A 197 16.93 5.63 -3.36
C ILE A 197 15.86 6.33 -2.52
N ALA A 198 15.99 6.34 -1.19
CA ALA A 198 15.03 6.99 -0.31
C ALA A 198 14.81 8.47 -0.68
N TYR A 199 15.91 9.20 -0.92
CA TYR A 199 15.86 10.60 -1.35
C TYR A 199 15.09 10.78 -2.66
N TRP A 200 15.44 10.05 -3.72
CA TRP A 200 14.85 10.24 -5.04
C TRP A 200 13.36 9.93 -5.06
N TYR A 201 12.94 8.83 -4.42
CA TYR A 201 11.53 8.46 -4.33
C TYR A 201 10.74 9.40 -3.41
N ALA A 202 11.26 9.76 -2.24
CA ALA A 202 10.58 10.70 -1.35
C ALA A 202 10.43 12.09 -2.00
N ARG A 203 11.46 12.55 -2.72
CA ARG A 203 11.39 13.79 -3.50
C ARG A 203 10.35 13.70 -4.62
N ARG A 204 10.27 12.56 -5.32
CA ARG A 204 9.27 12.35 -6.37
C ARG A 204 7.86 12.39 -5.80
N VAL A 205 7.61 11.67 -4.71
CA VAL A 205 6.35 11.74 -3.94
C VAL A 205 6.04 13.18 -3.58
N ALA A 206 7.02 13.92 -3.05
CA ALA A 206 6.78 15.30 -2.63
C ALA A 206 6.37 16.25 -3.76
N LEU A 207 6.84 15.98 -4.97
CA LEU A 207 6.52 16.76 -6.16
C LEU A 207 5.16 16.39 -6.77
N VAL A 208 4.74 15.12 -6.69
CA VAL A 208 3.51 14.66 -7.35
C VAL A 208 2.29 14.69 -6.42
N CYS A 209 2.45 14.35 -5.15
CA CYS A 209 1.38 14.28 -4.16
C CYS A 209 1.13 15.63 -3.49
#